data_AF-A0AAN2CAF7-F1
#
_entry.id   AF-A0AAN2CAF7-F1
#
_cell.length_a   1.000
_cell.length_b   1.000
_cell.length_c   1.000
_cell.angle_alpha   90.00
_cell.angle_beta   90.00
_cell.angle_gamma   90.00
#
_symmetry.space_group_name_H-M   'P 1'
#
loop_
_entity.id
_entity.type
_entity.pdbx_description
1 polymer ?
#
loop_
_entity_poly.entity_id
_entity_poly.type
_entity_poly.pdbx_seq_one_letter_code
_entity_poly.pdbx_strand_id
1 'polypeptide(L)' 'MDKDDVQLMEIEPEALRAAEFMQAAEVLATMPGKRITAARLEETRIAIETEDGTVYFFYGFMGEEKPPAS' A
#
# COMPACT_ATOMS: atom_id res chain seq x y z
N MET A 1 5.10 39.59 0.30
CA MET A 1 4.00 38.62 0.05
C MET A 1 4.62 37.64 -0.91
N ASP A 2 5.42 36.77 -0.31
CA ASP A 2 6.38 35.95 -1.02
C ASP A 2 5.67 34.64 -1.33
N LYS A 3 5.41 34.48 -2.63
CA LYS A 3 4.76 33.33 -3.23
C LYS A 3 5.64 32.11 -3.02
N ASP A 4 5.19 31.24 -2.14
CA ASP A 4 5.30 29.80 -2.30
C ASP A 4 6.73 29.24 -2.46
N ASP A 5 7.56 29.43 -1.44
CA ASP A 5 8.61 28.44 -1.10
C ASP A 5 7.92 27.18 -0.53
N VAL A 6 7.12 26.52 -1.38
CA VAL A 6 6.66 25.16 -1.09
C VAL A 6 7.88 24.29 -1.29
N GLN A 7 8.60 24.03 -0.20
CA GLN A 7 9.65 23.03 -0.16
C GLN A 7 9.08 21.75 -0.78
N LEU A 8 9.59 21.39 -1.96
CA LEU A 8 9.37 20.08 -2.58
C LEU A 8 9.94 19.06 -1.61
N MET A 9 9.11 18.57 -0.68
CA MET A 9 9.45 17.44 0.17
C MET A 9 9.79 16.29 -0.77
N GLU A 10 11.03 15.82 -0.72
CA GLU A 10 11.43 14.61 -1.41
C GLU A 10 10.56 13.48 -0.86
N ILE A 11 9.63 12.99 -1.69
CA ILE A 11 8.80 11.85 -1.36
C ILE A 11 9.71 10.64 -1.32
N GLU A 12 9.92 10.05 -0.14
CA GLU A 12 10.63 8.78 0.02
C GLU A 12 9.69 7.61 -0.25
N PRO A 13 9.68 7.03 -1.47
CA PRO A 13 8.62 6.11 -1.88
C PRO A 13 8.66 4.80 -1.08
N GLU A 14 9.86 4.37 -0.70
CA GLU A 14 10.04 3.14 0.07
C GLU A 14 9.54 3.27 1.51
N ALA A 15 9.77 4.42 2.14
CA ALA A 15 9.24 4.70 3.47
C ALA A 15 7.72 4.70 3.48
N LEU A 16 7.09 5.27 2.43
CA LEU A 16 5.64 5.24 2.26
C LEU A 16 5.11 3.82 2.03
N ARG A 17 5.73 3.03 1.14
CA ARG A 17 5.34 1.61 0.94
C ARG A 17 5.43 0.80 2.23
N ALA A 18 6.49 1.00 3.02
CA ALA A 18 6.66 0.31 4.30
C ALA A 18 5.59 0.69 5.32
N ALA A 19 5.20 1.98 5.39
CA ALA A 19 4.13 2.45 6.24
C ALA A 19 2.76 1.86 5.85
N GLU A 20 2.44 1.85 4.56
CA GLU A 20 1.22 1.26 4.00
C GLU A 20 1.13 -0.25 4.27
N PHE A 21 2.25 -0.96 4.12
CA PHE A 21 2.33 -2.38 4.45
C PHE A 21 2.06 -2.64 5.94
N MET A 22 2.68 -1.88 6.85
CA MET A 22 2.45 -2.04 8.29
C MET A 22 0.99 -1.76 8.66
N GLN A 23 0.40 -0.72 8.09
CA GLN A 23 -1.01 -0.39 8.33
C GLN A 23 -1.94 -1.51 7.84
N ALA A 24 -1.71 -2.04 6.63
CA ALA A 24 -2.49 -3.16 6.12
C ALA A 24 -2.32 -4.41 7.00
N ALA A 25 -1.10 -4.72 7.44
CA ALA A 25 -0.82 -5.84 8.32
C ALA A 25 -1.49 -5.72 9.70
N GLU A 26 -1.52 -4.52 10.29
CA GLU A 26 -2.22 -4.26 11.56
C GLU A 26 -3.73 -4.47 11.40
N VAL A 27 -4.33 -3.94 10.33
CA VAL A 27 -5.75 -4.16 10.03
C VAL A 27 -6.04 -5.64 9.90
N LEU A 28 -5.20 -6.39 9.18
CA LEU A 28 -5.33 -7.84 9.03
C LEU A 28 -5.17 -8.59 10.35
N ALA A 29 -4.27 -8.14 11.24
CA ALA A 29 -4.09 -8.73 12.56
C ALA A 29 -5.33 -8.56 13.47
N THR A 30 -6.18 -7.55 13.21
CA THR A 30 -7.46 -7.38 13.92
C THR A 30 -8.60 -8.26 13.39
N MET A 31 -8.33 -9.16 12.43
CA MET A 31 -9.33 -10.04 11.82
C MET A 31 -9.23 -11.48 12.36
N PRO A 32 -9.74 -11.75 13.58
CA PRO A 32 -9.65 -13.08 14.17
C PRO A 32 -10.41 -14.11 13.33
N GLY A 33 -9.77 -15.26 13.11
CA GLY A 33 -10.38 -16.38 12.39
C GLY A 33 -10.42 -16.22 10.87
N LYS A 34 -9.77 -15.19 10.30
CA LYS A 34 -9.62 -15.06 8.84
C LYS A 34 -8.19 -15.33 8.42
N ARG A 35 -7.93 -16.50 7.82
CA ARG A 35 -6.63 -16.81 7.23
C ARG A 35 -6.50 -16.17 5.86
N ILE A 36 -5.39 -15.48 5.60
CA ILE A 36 -5.05 -14.96 4.27
C ILE A 36 -4.61 -16.12 3.37
N THR A 37 -5.17 -16.20 2.16
CA THR A 37 -4.83 -17.20 1.14
C THR A 37 -4.07 -16.62 -0.04
N ALA A 38 -4.29 -15.33 -0.37
CA ALA A 38 -3.56 -14.64 -1.42
C ALA A 38 -3.42 -13.14 -1.15
N ALA A 39 -2.35 -12.54 -1.68
CA ALA A 39 -2.13 -11.10 -1.75
C ALA A 39 -1.70 -10.74 -3.18
N ARG A 40 -2.33 -9.73 -3.78
CA ARG A 40 -2.06 -9.27 -5.14
C ARG A 40 -1.90 -7.76 -5.16
N LEU A 41 -0.89 -7.29 -5.90
CA LEU A 41 -0.77 -5.88 -6.26
C LEU A 41 -1.57 -5.67 -7.55
N GLU A 42 -2.62 -4.86 -7.49
CA GLU A 42 -3.31 -4.34 -8.67
C GLU A 42 -2.78 -2.94 -9.00
N GLU A 43 -3.18 -2.35 -10.12
CA GLU A 43 -2.66 -1.05 -10.57
C GLU A 43 -2.81 0.08 -9.52
N THR A 44 -3.87 0.05 -8.72
CA THR A 44 -4.22 1.15 -7.79
C THR A 44 -4.44 0.70 -6.33
N ARG A 45 -4.20 -0.58 -6.03
CA ARG A 45 -4.54 -1.16 -4.72
C ARG A 45 -3.85 -2.49 -4.46
N ILE A 46 -3.82 -2.88 -3.19
CA ILE A 46 -3.49 -4.24 -2.77
C ILE A 46 -4.79 -4.98 -2.50
N ALA A 47 -4.97 -6.13 -3.15
CA ALA A 47 -6.09 -7.04 -2.93
C ALA A 47 -5.64 -8.23 -2.08
N ILE A 48 -6.30 -8.45 -0.94
CA ILE A 48 -6.03 -9.57 -0.02
C ILE A 48 -7.24 -10.50 0.00
N GLU A 49 -7.04 -11.76 -0.35
CA GLU A 49 -8.06 -12.81 -0.32
C GLU A 49 -7.92 -13.64 0.96
N THR A 50 -9.04 -13.91 1.62
CA THR A 50 -9.12 -14.78 2.80
C THR A 50 -9.73 -16.14 2.48
N GLU A 51 -9.54 -17.11 3.36
CA GLU A 51 -9.98 -18.50 3.15
C GLU A 51 -11.49 -18.68 2.99
N ASP A 52 -12.27 -17.73 3.50
CA ASP A 52 -13.73 -17.66 3.33
C ASP A 52 -14.17 -17.03 2.00
N GLY A 53 -13.22 -16.68 1.13
CA GLY A 53 -13.45 -16.04 -0.16
C GLY A 53 -13.68 -14.52 -0.09
N THR A 54 -13.56 -13.91 1.10
CA THR A 54 -13.65 -12.44 1.22
C THR A 54 -12.40 -11.80 0.61
N VAL A 55 -12.59 -10.69 -0.12
CA VAL A 55 -11.49 -9.88 -0.67
C VAL A 55 -11.49 -8.51 -0.04
N TYR A 56 -10.36 -8.11 0.53
CA TYR A 56 -10.12 -6.78 1.10
C TYR A 56 -9.25 -5.96 0.17
N PHE A 57 -9.62 -4.69 -0.03
CA PHE A 57 -8.89 -3.76 -0.85
C PHE A 57 -8.24 -2.69 0.03
N PHE A 58 -6.92 -2.58 -0.05
CA PHE A 58 -6.13 -1.55 0.61
C PHE A 58 -5.68 -0.56 -0.45
N TYR A 59 -6.10 0.70 -0.27
CA TYR A 59 -5.75 1.83 -1.13
C TYR A 59 -4.70 2.66 -0.39
N GLY A 60 -3.54 2.86 -1.02
CA GLY A 60 -2.39 3.51 -0.39
C GLY A 60 -1.33 3.89 -1.40
N PHE A 61 -0.20 4.41 -0.93
CA PHE A 61 0.95 4.72 -1.79
C PHE A 61 1.61 3.44 -2.34
N MET A 62 1.46 3.22 -3.65
CA MET A 62 2.02 2.05 -4.36
C MET A 62 3.44 2.32 -4.90
N GLY A 63 3.81 3.60 -5.02
CA GLY A 63 5.02 4.07 -5.71
C GLY A 63 4.89 4.08 -7.24
N GLU A 64 5.85 4.68 -7.92
CA GLU A 64 5.94 4.58 -9.39
C GLU A 64 6.40 3.18 -9.80
N GLU A 65 5.79 2.61 -10.85
CA GLU A 65 6.35 1.44 -11.53
C GLU A 65 7.74 1.78 -12.01
N LYS A 66 8.76 1.13 -11.44
CA LYS A 66 10.13 1.22 -11.98
C LYS A 66 10.06 0.68 -13.42
N PRO A 67 10.35 1.47 -14.46
CA PRO A 67 10.39 0.95 -15.82
C PRO A 67 11.41 -0.21 -15.85
N PRO A 68 11.15 -1.29 -16.60
CA PRO A 68 12.12 -2.37 -16.72
C PRO A 68 13.46 -1.78 -17.16
N ALA A 69 14.53 -2.13 -16.45
CA ALA A 69 15.87 -1.67 -16.78
C ALA A 69 16.17 -2.06 -18.23
N SER A 70 16.43 -1.05 -19.06
CA SER A 70 16.77 -1.19 -20.48
C SER A 70 18.17 -1.79 -20.66
#